data_AF-A0A258HJ38-F1
#
_entry.id   AF-A0A258HJ38-F1
#
_cell.length_a   1.000
_cell.length_b   1.000
_cell.length_c   1.000
_cell.angle_alpha   90.00
_cell.angle_beta   90.00
_cell.angle_gamma   90.00
#
_symmetry.space_group_name_H-M   'P 1'
#
loop_
_entity.id
_entity.type
_entity.pdbx_description
1 polymer ?
#
loop_
_entity_poly.entity_id
_entity_poly.type
_entity_poly.pdbx_seq_one_letter_code
_entity_poly.pdbx_strand_id
1 'polypeptide(L)'
;MSRITAIGLVGLVLAACQPVAEPAPPAEPAPAAAPAPAAQPAVDTAWAAEQDRYLAVNVQPSDPVEAVMWRGVRCDFLGSEFGGDNSEQDRAINARMDELRCGDELLAEARALRGTLAGAPAAVARLDALLARW
;
A
#
# COMPACT_ATOMS: atom_id res chain seq x y z
N MET A 1 -54.71 -9.72 25.00
CA MET A 1 -54.70 -8.95 26.27
C MET A 1 -53.75 -7.77 26.06
N SER A 2 -54.25 -6.65 25.53
CA SER A 2 -54.61 -5.42 26.26
C SER A 2 -53.48 -4.81 27.11
N ARG A 3 -52.81 -3.82 26.50
CA ARG A 3 -52.56 -2.43 26.94
C ARG A 3 -52.44 -2.17 28.45
N ILE A 4 -51.46 -1.36 28.86
CA ILE A 4 -51.67 0.01 29.40
C ILE A 4 -50.30 0.66 29.70
N THR A 5 -50.14 1.86 29.17
CA THR A 5 -49.10 2.86 29.43
C THR A 5 -49.68 3.88 30.41
N ALA A 6 -48.90 4.38 31.38
CA ALA A 6 -49.19 5.56 32.21
C ALA A 6 -47.84 6.21 32.54
N ILE A 7 -47.44 7.37 32.00
CA ILE A 7 -47.92 8.77 32.10
C ILE A 7 -47.85 9.36 33.52
N GLY A 8 -46.98 10.37 33.65
CA GLY A 8 -47.02 11.44 34.65
C GLY A 8 -45.64 12.10 34.80
N LEU A 9 -45.43 13.41 34.79
CA LEU A 9 -46.35 14.54 34.61
C LEU A 9 -45.49 15.80 34.33
N VAL A 10 -45.81 16.49 33.23
CA VAL A 10 -45.91 17.94 33.01
C VAL A 10 -44.99 18.91 33.79
N GLY A 11 -44.26 19.72 33.02
CA GLY A 11 -43.77 21.05 33.41
C GLY A 11 -43.69 21.95 32.19
N LEU A 12 -44.84 22.47 31.74
CA LEU A 12 -44.99 23.37 30.59
C LEU A 12 -44.95 24.82 31.10
N VAL A 13 -43.97 25.62 30.68
CA VAL A 13 -44.04 27.08 30.76
C VAL A 13 -43.82 27.63 29.36
N LEU A 14 -44.90 28.21 28.83
CA LEU A 14 -45.01 28.84 27.52
C LEU A 14 -44.89 30.36 27.68
N ALA A 15 -44.51 30.99 26.56
CA ALA A 15 -44.56 32.42 26.24
C ALA A 15 -43.33 33.26 26.61
N ALA A 16 -42.52 33.60 25.60
CA ALA A 16 -42.69 34.86 24.86
C ALA A 16 -41.69 35.00 23.69
N CYS A 17 -42.16 35.66 22.63
CA CYS A 17 -41.40 36.34 21.57
C CYS A 17 -40.72 35.50 20.46
N GLN A 18 -41.22 35.70 19.22
CA GLN A 18 -40.54 35.31 17.97
C GLN A 18 -39.24 36.09 17.78
N PRO A 19 -38.26 35.59 16.98
CA PRO A 19 -38.16 36.11 15.61
C PRO A 19 -37.50 35.19 14.56
N VAL A 20 -37.63 35.63 13.30
CA VAL A 20 -36.72 35.43 12.15
C VAL A 20 -36.76 34.08 11.42
N ALA A 21 -37.13 34.17 10.14
CA ALA A 21 -36.93 33.12 9.15
C ALA A 21 -35.43 32.85 8.96
N GLU A 22 -35.01 31.63 9.30
CA GLU A 22 -33.64 31.16 9.09
C GLU A 22 -33.47 30.78 7.62
N PRO A 23 -32.47 31.33 6.90
CA PRO A 23 -32.20 30.94 5.53
C PRO A 23 -31.66 29.50 5.50
N ALA A 24 -32.19 28.69 4.58
CA ALA A 24 -31.71 27.33 4.35
C ALA A 24 -30.19 27.33 4.11
N PRO A 25 -29.42 26.42 4.74
CA PRO A 25 -27.99 26.33 4.50
C PRO A 25 -27.73 25.98 3.03
N PRO A 26 -26.73 26.60 2.39
CA PRO A 26 -26.37 26.30 1.02
C PRO A 26 -25.95 24.84 0.89
N ALA A 27 -26.40 24.18 -0.18
CA ALA A 27 -26.04 22.80 -0.50
C ALA A 27 -24.52 22.64 -0.52
N GLU A 28 -24.00 21.75 0.33
CA GLU A 28 -22.62 21.31 0.27
C GLU A 28 -22.33 20.76 -1.14
N PRO A 29 -21.24 21.19 -1.79
CA PRO A 29 -20.82 20.58 -3.04
C PRO A 29 -20.48 19.11 -2.78
N ALA A 30 -21.10 18.22 -3.56
CA ALA A 30 -20.82 16.79 -3.52
C ALA A 30 -19.30 16.56 -3.62
N PRO A 31 -18.72 15.64 -2.82
CA PRO A 31 -17.31 15.33 -2.91
C PRO A 31 -16.98 14.89 -4.35
N ALA A 32 -16.01 15.57 -4.95
CA ALA A 32 -15.47 15.21 -6.25
C ALA A 32 -15.09 13.72 -6.23
N ALA A 33 -15.57 12.98 -7.25
CA ALA A 33 -15.26 11.57 -7.41
C ALA A 33 -13.75 11.36 -7.33
N ALA A 34 -13.32 10.53 -6.37
CA ALA A 34 -11.94 10.11 -6.27
C ALA A 34 -11.50 9.48 -7.60
N PRO A 35 -10.28 9.75 -8.09
CA PRO A 35 -9.77 9.12 -9.30
C PRO A 35 -9.79 7.59 -9.12
N ALA A 36 -10.30 6.89 -10.13
CA ALA A 36 -10.45 5.45 -10.11
C ALA A 36 -9.10 4.72 -9.94
N PRO A 37 -9.05 3.60 -9.19
CA PRO A 37 -7.86 2.76 -9.06
C PRO A 37 -7.64 1.97 -10.36
N ALA A 38 -7.14 2.62 -11.41
CA ALA A 38 -6.89 1.97 -12.70
C ALA A 38 -5.44 1.50 -12.88
N ALA A 39 -4.51 1.92 -12.01
CA ALA A 39 -3.08 1.61 -12.16
C ALA A 39 -2.61 0.37 -11.39
N GLN A 40 -3.28 0.01 -10.28
CA GLN A 40 -2.84 -1.09 -9.40
C GLN A 40 -2.87 -2.49 -10.07
N PRO A 41 -3.93 -2.88 -10.82
CA PRO A 41 -3.98 -4.21 -11.41
C PRO A 41 -2.86 -4.47 -12.42
N ALA A 42 -2.45 -3.43 -13.14
CA ALA A 42 -1.38 -3.51 -14.14
C ALA A 42 0.00 -3.68 -13.48
N VAL A 43 0.23 -2.99 -12.35
CA VAL A 43 1.49 -3.11 -11.57
C VAL A 43 1.61 -4.49 -10.93
N ASP A 44 0.52 -5.00 -10.34
CA ASP A 44 0.53 -6.32 -9.70
C ASP A 44 0.77 -7.46 -10.72
N THR A 45 0.16 -7.38 -11.89
CA THR A 45 0.35 -8.38 -12.96
C THR A 45 1.78 -8.34 -13.51
N ALA A 46 2.35 -7.14 -13.69
CA ALA A 46 3.74 -6.98 -14.13
C ALA A 46 4.73 -7.51 -13.09
N TRP A 47 4.46 -7.29 -11.80
CA TRP A 47 5.29 -7.81 -10.71
C TRP A 47 5.25 -9.33 -10.62
N ALA A 48 4.08 -9.95 -10.72
CA ALA A 48 3.95 -11.41 -10.71
C ALA A 48 4.74 -12.07 -11.84
N ALA A 49 4.65 -11.53 -13.06
CA ALA A 49 5.47 -12.02 -14.19
C ALA A 49 6.98 -11.89 -13.93
N GLU A 50 7.38 -10.85 -13.20
CA GLU A 50 8.77 -10.61 -12.84
C GLU A 50 9.27 -11.55 -11.73
N GLN A 51 8.39 -11.91 -10.79
CA GLN A 51 8.65 -12.94 -9.79
C GLN A 51 8.94 -14.29 -10.45
N ASP A 52 8.05 -14.75 -11.33
CA ASP A 52 8.21 -16.03 -12.04
C ASP A 52 9.56 -16.13 -12.75
N ARG A 53 9.96 -15.03 -13.41
CA ARG A 53 11.23 -14.96 -14.13
C ARG A 53 12.43 -15.07 -13.21
N TYR A 54 12.46 -14.35 -12.09
CA TYR A 54 13.64 -14.31 -11.22
C TYR A 54 13.70 -15.47 -10.22
N LEU A 55 12.57 -16.06 -9.83
CA LEU A 55 12.55 -17.27 -9.01
C LEU A 55 13.10 -18.49 -9.76
N ALA A 56 13.00 -18.50 -11.10
CA ALA A 56 13.63 -19.53 -11.94
C ALA A 56 15.17 -19.38 -12.04
N VAL A 57 15.76 -18.28 -11.56
CA VAL A 57 17.19 -17.98 -11.71
C VAL A 57 17.90 -17.98 -10.36
N ASN A 58 18.85 -18.90 -10.19
CA ASN A 58 19.57 -19.07 -8.92
C ASN A 58 20.80 -18.18 -8.74
N VAL A 59 21.31 -17.60 -9.82
CA VAL A 59 22.52 -16.76 -9.85
C VAL A 59 22.13 -15.32 -10.10
N GLN A 60 22.67 -14.40 -9.29
CA GLN A 60 22.42 -12.98 -9.47
C GLN A 60 22.93 -12.53 -10.86
N PRO A 61 22.10 -11.82 -11.65
CA PRO A 61 22.53 -11.25 -12.92
C PRO A 61 23.66 -10.21 -12.72
N SER A 62 24.50 -10.05 -13.75
CA SER A 62 25.56 -9.03 -13.74
C SER A 62 25.08 -7.64 -14.15
N ASP A 63 23.98 -7.53 -14.90
CA ASP A 63 23.38 -6.23 -15.21
C ASP A 63 22.86 -5.56 -13.92
N PRO A 64 23.19 -4.29 -13.64
CA PRO A 64 22.83 -3.65 -12.38
C PRO A 64 21.33 -3.55 -12.13
N VAL A 65 20.52 -3.30 -13.17
CA VAL A 65 19.06 -3.23 -13.05
C VAL A 65 18.51 -4.61 -12.76
N GLU A 66 18.93 -5.61 -13.54
CA GLU A 66 18.55 -7.00 -13.32
C GLU A 66 18.97 -7.52 -11.94
N ALA A 67 20.13 -7.12 -11.44
CA ALA A 67 20.65 -7.46 -10.11
C ALA A 67 19.79 -6.89 -8.97
N VAL A 68 19.32 -5.65 -9.09
CA VAL A 68 18.41 -5.03 -8.11
C VAL A 68 17.04 -5.68 -8.18
N MET A 69 16.48 -5.90 -9.37
CA MET A 69 15.17 -6.53 -9.53
C MET A 69 15.16 -7.98 -9.01
N TRP A 70 16.21 -8.75 -9.32
CA TRP A 70 16.37 -10.12 -8.82
C TRP A 70 16.45 -10.17 -7.28
N ARG A 71 17.19 -9.23 -6.65
CA ARG A 71 17.22 -9.13 -5.18
C ARG A 71 15.86 -8.76 -4.63
N GLY A 72 15.18 -7.78 -5.24
CA GLY A 72 13.83 -7.36 -4.84
C GLY A 72 12.83 -8.51 -4.83
N VAL A 73 12.79 -9.32 -5.89
CA VAL A 73 11.93 -10.52 -5.94
C VAL A 73 12.30 -11.52 -4.86
N ARG A 74 13.60 -11.79 -4.65
CA ARG A 74 14.02 -12.73 -3.60
C ARG A 74 13.68 -12.23 -2.20
N CYS A 75 13.81 -10.94 -1.95
CA CYS A 75 13.45 -10.33 -0.68
C CYS A 75 11.93 -10.42 -0.43
N ASP A 76 11.10 -10.17 -1.46
CA ASP A 76 9.64 -10.32 -1.38
C ASP A 76 9.25 -11.77 -1.08
N PHE A 77 9.86 -12.73 -1.78
CA PHE A 77 9.65 -14.16 -1.55
C PHE A 77 10.05 -14.58 -0.13
N LEU A 78 11.27 -14.25 0.31
CA LEU A 78 11.77 -14.61 1.64
C LEU A 78 10.95 -13.96 2.76
N GLY A 79 10.48 -12.72 2.57
CA GLY A 79 9.58 -12.06 3.51
C GLY A 79 8.25 -12.77 3.64
N SER A 80 7.74 -13.40 2.57
CA SER A 80 6.51 -14.19 2.62
C SER A 80 6.65 -15.55 3.32
N GLU A 81 7.88 -16.07 3.41
CA GLU A 81 8.21 -17.33 4.10
C GLU A 81 8.49 -17.13 5.59
N PHE A 82 8.61 -15.88 6.06
CA PHE A 82 8.99 -15.57 7.44
C PHE A 82 7.82 -15.81 8.40
N GLY A 83 7.99 -16.78 9.33
CA GLY A 83 6.95 -17.16 10.30
C GLY A 83 6.90 -16.31 11.56
N GLY A 84 8.01 -15.64 11.90
CA GLY A 84 8.17 -14.83 13.11
C GLY A 84 8.31 -15.66 14.40
N ASP A 85 8.53 -16.96 14.29
CA ASP A 85 8.69 -17.89 15.42
C ASP A 85 10.14 -18.02 15.90
N ASN A 86 11.08 -17.35 15.22
CA ASN A 86 12.52 -17.42 15.50
C ASN A 86 13.07 -18.86 15.41
N SER A 87 12.44 -19.73 14.63
CA SER A 87 12.95 -21.06 14.28
C SER A 87 14.33 -20.99 13.61
N GLU A 88 14.98 -22.15 13.47
CA GLU A 88 16.19 -22.25 12.64
C GLU A 88 15.94 -21.78 11.21
N GLN A 89 14.75 -22.05 10.69
CA GLN A 89 14.32 -21.61 9.37
C GLN A 89 14.23 -20.08 9.30
N ASP A 90 13.55 -19.43 10.25
CA ASP A 90 13.46 -17.97 10.30
C ASP A 90 14.83 -17.30 10.42
N ARG A 91 15.74 -17.88 11.21
CA ARG A 91 17.12 -17.36 11.31
C ARG A 91 17.89 -17.50 10.00
N ALA A 92 17.69 -18.60 9.27
CA ALA A 92 18.29 -18.80 7.96
C ALA A 92 17.70 -17.84 6.90
N ILE A 93 16.39 -17.60 6.95
CA ILE A 93 15.70 -16.60 6.11
C ILE A 93 16.26 -15.21 6.40
N ASN A 94 16.38 -14.81 7.67
CA ASN A 94 16.97 -13.52 8.06
C ASN A 94 18.40 -13.37 7.55
N ALA A 95 19.26 -14.37 7.78
CA ALA A 95 20.63 -14.35 7.28
C ALA A 95 20.66 -14.19 5.74
N ARG A 96 19.74 -14.84 5.03
CA ARG A 96 19.63 -14.71 3.58
C ARG A 96 19.13 -13.33 3.14
N MET A 97 18.17 -12.74 3.86
CA MET A 97 17.70 -11.39 3.61
C MET A 97 18.81 -10.35 3.85
N ASP A 98 19.62 -10.54 4.88
CA ASP A 98 20.80 -9.71 5.18
C ASP A 98 21.84 -9.80 4.07
N GLU A 99 22.16 -11.01 3.59
CA GLU A 99 23.07 -11.23 2.44
C GLU A 99 22.59 -10.51 1.18
N LEU A 100 21.27 -10.51 0.94
CA LEU A 100 20.65 -9.81 -0.19
C LEU A 100 20.47 -8.31 0.07
N ARG A 101 20.76 -7.85 1.30
CA ARG A 101 20.58 -6.47 1.75
C ARG A 101 19.14 -5.98 1.55
N CYS A 102 18.17 -6.83 1.90
CA CYS A 102 16.75 -6.50 1.82
C CYS A 102 16.42 -5.30 2.72
N GLY A 103 15.52 -4.43 2.28
CA GLY A 103 15.13 -3.22 3.01
C GLY A 103 15.78 -1.95 2.46
N ASP A 104 16.18 -1.03 3.34
CA ASP A 104 16.59 0.33 2.98
C ASP A 104 17.78 0.38 2.03
N GLU A 105 18.75 -0.52 2.19
CA GLU A 105 19.92 -0.62 1.33
C GLU A 105 19.54 -0.93 -0.12
N LEU A 106 18.64 -1.90 -0.34
CA LEU A 106 18.14 -2.26 -1.67
C LEU A 106 17.36 -1.09 -2.28
N LEU A 107 16.52 -0.41 -1.50
CA LEU A 107 15.72 0.72 -1.99
C LEU A 107 16.58 1.94 -2.30
N ALA A 108 17.62 2.19 -1.50
CA ALA A 108 18.60 3.24 -1.78
C ALA A 108 19.35 2.95 -3.09
N GLU A 109 19.76 1.70 -3.32
CA GLU A 109 20.41 1.28 -4.57
C GLU A 109 19.46 1.44 -5.78
N ALA A 110 18.20 1.02 -5.65
CA ALA A 110 17.19 1.17 -6.69
C ALA A 110 16.94 2.65 -7.06
N ARG A 111 16.83 3.53 -6.05
CA ARG A 111 16.69 4.98 -6.27
C ARG A 111 17.92 5.58 -6.94
N ALA A 112 19.12 5.14 -6.54
CA ALA A 112 20.37 5.60 -7.15
C ALA A 112 20.45 5.19 -8.63
N LEU A 113 20.18 3.92 -8.96
CA LEU A 113 20.14 3.45 -10.35
C LEU A 113 19.07 4.17 -11.18
N ARG A 114 17.88 4.40 -10.61
CA ARG A 114 16.83 5.17 -11.29
C ARG A 114 17.33 6.57 -11.67
N GLY A 115 18.05 7.24 -10.77
CA GLY A 115 18.63 8.57 -11.00
C GLY A 115 19.69 8.60 -12.10
N THR A 116 20.42 7.51 -12.33
CA THR A 116 21.46 7.43 -13.37
C THR A 116 20.91 7.02 -14.74
N LEU A 117 19.72 6.41 -14.79
CA LEU A 117 19.11 5.83 -16.00
C LEU A 117 18.07 6.72 -16.69
N ALA A 118 18.16 8.05 -16.57
CA ALA A 118 17.17 8.99 -17.11
C ALA A 118 16.88 8.82 -18.63
N GLY A 119 17.79 8.23 -19.40
CA GLY A 119 17.62 7.93 -20.83
C GLY A 119 17.01 6.56 -21.15
N ALA A 120 16.68 5.73 -20.14
CA ALA A 120 16.21 4.36 -20.30
C ALA A 120 14.83 4.17 -19.64
N PRO A 121 13.73 4.63 -20.28
CA PRO A 121 12.41 4.68 -19.66
C PRO A 121 11.88 3.31 -19.21
N ALA A 122 12.19 2.24 -19.94
CA ALA A 122 11.80 0.88 -19.55
C ALA A 122 12.50 0.40 -18.26
N ALA A 123 13.78 0.72 -18.09
CA ALA A 123 14.52 0.38 -16.87
C ALA A 123 14.02 1.19 -15.67
N VAL A 124 13.78 2.49 -15.87
CA VAL A 124 13.19 3.37 -14.86
C VAL A 124 11.82 2.86 -14.42
N ALA A 125 10.95 2.46 -15.35
CA ALA A 125 9.62 1.94 -15.02
C ALA A 125 9.68 0.65 -14.17
N ARG A 126 10.66 -0.22 -14.42
CA ARG A 126 10.86 -1.44 -13.64
C ARG A 126 11.37 -1.15 -12.23
N LEU A 127 12.31 -0.23 -12.09
CA LEU A 127 12.78 0.24 -10.78
C LEU A 127 11.66 0.96 -10.01
N ASP A 128 10.79 1.70 -10.70
CA ASP A 128 9.61 2.33 -10.08
C ASP A 128 8.59 1.31 -9.59
N ALA A 129 8.37 0.23 -10.33
CA ALA A 129 7.51 -0.87 -9.89
C ALA A 129 8.06 -1.54 -8.62
N LEU A 130 9.38 -1.76 -8.54
CA LEU A 130 10.02 -2.25 -7.32
C LEU A 130 9.83 -1.29 -6.15
N LEU A 131 10.12 0.00 -6.36
CA LEU A 131 10.02 1.02 -5.31
C LEU A 131 8.59 1.26 -4.82
N ALA A 132 7.57 1.03 -5.64
CA ALA A 132 6.17 1.18 -5.26
C ALA A 132 5.66 0.05 -4.35
N ARG A 133 6.42 -1.04 -4.23
CA ARG A 133 6.02 -2.23 -3.46
C ARG A 133 6.51 -2.24 -2.01
N TRP A 134 7.49 -1.41 -1.70
CA TRP A 134 8.18 -1.35 -0.40
C TRP A 134 7.97 0.01 0.27
#